data_AF-A0AA89T4N5-F1
#
_entry.id   AF-A0AA89T4N5-F1
#
_cell.length_a   1.000
_cell.length_b   1.000
_cell.length_c   1.000
_cell.angle_alpha   90.00
_cell.angle_beta   90.00
_cell.angle_gamma   90.00
#
_symmetry.space_group_name_H-M   'P 1'
#
loop_
_entity.id
_entity.type
_entity.pdbx_description
1 polymer ?
#
loop_
_entity_poly.entity_id
_entity_poly.type
_entity_poly.pdbx_seq_one_letter_code
_entity_poly.pdbx_strand_id
1 'polypeptide(L)'
;MRLTRLWASLTLVFVISFAILGYYGGEIYQTMPPIPKRVVTSTGTVLFTEKEIKEGQNVWQSMGGQEVGSIWGHGAYVAPDWNADWLHREAMWILNKYAADQFGKSYDELDEEKKQCCERD
;
A
#
# COMPACT_ATOMS: atom_id res chain seq x y z
N MET A 1 -38.19 -7.80 -35.96
CA MET A 1 -36.92 -7.36 -35.34
C MET A 1 -36.13 -8.58 -34.88
N ARG A 2 -34.85 -8.65 -35.25
CA ARG A 2 -33.97 -9.82 -35.06
C ARG A 2 -33.48 -9.93 -33.61
N LEU A 3 -34.26 -10.52 -32.73
CA LEU A 3 -33.86 -10.79 -31.33
C LEU A 3 -32.55 -11.60 -31.27
N THR A 4 -32.36 -12.53 -32.20
CA THR A 4 -31.14 -13.35 -32.34
C THR A 4 -29.88 -12.53 -32.60
N ARG A 5 -29.98 -11.40 -33.30
CA ARG A 5 -28.83 -10.48 -33.48
C ARG A 5 -28.48 -9.77 -32.17
N LEU A 6 -29.48 -9.30 -31.42
CA LEU A 6 -29.25 -8.62 -30.14
C LEU A 6 -28.66 -9.59 -29.11
N TRP A 7 -29.18 -10.82 -29.02
CA TRP A 7 -28.63 -11.86 -28.16
C TRP A 7 -27.20 -12.26 -28.57
N ALA A 8 -26.92 -12.40 -29.87
CA ALA A 8 -25.56 -12.67 -30.34
C ALA A 8 -24.58 -11.53 -29.99
N SER A 9 -24.99 -10.27 -30.18
CA SER A 9 -24.18 -9.11 -29.78
C SER A 9 -23.97 -9.06 -28.27
N LEU A 10 -24.99 -9.36 -27.46
CA LEU A 10 -24.89 -9.41 -26.00
C LEU A 10 -23.91 -10.50 -25.55
N THR A 11 -24.05 -11.72 -26.08
CA THR A 11 -23.13 -12.83 -25.80
C THR A 11 -21.69 -12.46 -26.17
N LEU A 12 -21.49 -11.82 -27.31
CA LEU A 12 -20.16 -11.36 -27.72
C LEU A 12 -19.56 -10.36 -26.72
N VAL A 13 -20.32 -9.37 -26.28
CA VAL A 13 -19.87 -8.40 -25.27
C VAL A 13 -19.49 -9.11 -23.97
N PHE A 14 -20.33 -10.03 -23.49
CA PHE A 14 -20.02 -10.80 -22.27
C PHE A 14 -18.75 -11.62 -22.41
N VAL A 15 -18.61 -12.39 -23.50
CA VAL A 15 -17.43 -13.25 -23.71
C VAL A 15 -16.15 -12.42 -23.76
N ILE A 16 -16.15 -11.30 -24.48
CA ILE A 16 -14.97 -10.42 -24.56
C ILE A 16 -14.67 -9.78 -23.20
N SER A 17 -15.71 -9.30 -22.50
CA SER A 17 -15.53 -8.63 -21.20
C SER A 17 -14.97 -9.59 -20.14
N PHE A 18 -15.51 -10.81 -20.06
CA PHE A 18 -15.03 -11.84 -19.14
C PHE A 18 -13.64 -12.36 -19.53
N ALA A 19 -13.32 -12.44 -20.84
CA ALA A 19 -11.97 -12.81 -21.28
C ALA A 19 -10.93 -11.78 -20.82
N ILE A 20 -11.23 -10.48 -20.98
CA ILE A 20 -10.36 -9.39 -20.52
C ILE A 20 -10.22 -9.43 -18.98
N LEU A 21 -11.34 -9.56 -18.26
CA LEU A 21 -11.33 -9.63 -16.79
C LEU A 21 -10.52 -10.83 -16.28
N GLY A 22 -10.68 -12.00 -16.90
CA GLY A 22 -9.95 -13.21 -16.53
C GLY A 22 -8.45 -13.10 -16.81
N TYR A 23 -8.07 -12.50 -17.94
CA TYR A 23 -6.67 -12.25 -18.28
C TYR A 23 -5.99 -11.35 -17.24
N TYR A 24 -6.56 -10.17 -16.97
CA TYR A 24 -5.98 -9.24 -16.01
C TYR A 24 -6.08 -9.73 -14.56
N GLY A 25 -7.11 -10.52 -14.22
CA GLY A 25 -7.17 -11.19 -12.91
C GLY A 25 -5.99 -12.14 -12.68
N GLY A 26 -5.58 -12.87 -13.72
CA GLY A 26 -4.38 -13.72 -13.67
C GLY A 26 -3.07 -12.93 -13.55
N GLU A 27 -2.98 -11.78 -14.23
CA GLU A 27 -1.83 -10.88 -14.16
C GLU A 27 -1.66 -10.27 -12.76
N ILE A 28 -2.76 -9.83 -12.14
CA ILE A 28 -2.76 -9.30 -10.76
C ILE A 28 -2.25 -10.34 -9.77
N TYR A 29 -2.66 -11.60 -9.90
CA TYR A 29 -2.24 -12.66 -8.97
C TYR A 29 -0.71 -12.91 -9.00
N GLN A 30 -0.07 -12.68 -10.15
CA GLN A 30 1.37 -12.85 -10.31
C GLN A 30 2.17 -11.60 -9.91
N THR A 31 1.57 -10.42 -10.03
CA THR A 31 2.24 -9.12 -9.82
C THR A 31 1.94 -8.49 -8.46
N MET A 32 1.01 -9.05 -7.68
CA MET A 32 0.69 -8.54 -6.35
C MET A 32 1.94 -8.55 -5.44
N PRO A 33 2.10 -7.53 -4.57
CA PRO A 33 3.23 -7.47 -3.65
C PRO A 33 3.27 -8.72 -2.75
N PRO A 34 4.36 -9.52 -2.75
CA PRO A 34 4.45 -10.70 -1.92
C PRO A 34 4.65 -10.32 -0.45
N ILE A 35 3.95 -11.00 0.46
CA ILE A 35 4.18 -10.83 1.90
C ILE A 35 5.52 -11.49 2.26
N PRO A 36 6.48 -10.74 2.85
CA PRO A 36 7.79 -11.29 3.19
C PRO A 36 7.68 -12.33 4.31
N LYS A 37 8.49 -13.40 4.23
CA LYS A 37 8.54 -14.44 5.27
C LYS A 37 8.96 -13.90 6.63
N ARG A 38 9.96 -13.00 6.62
CA ARG A 38 10.53 -12.34 7.81
C ARG A 38 11.07 -10.97 7.39
N VAL A 39 10.90 -9.99 8.27
CA VAL A 39 11.57 -8.69 8.20
C VAL A 39 12.63 -8.66 9.29
N VAL A 40 13.86 -8.34 8.91
CA VAL A 40 15.04 -8.38 9.79
C VAL A 40 15.78 -7.07 9.77
N THR A 41 16.39 -6.70 10.90
CA THR A 41 17.33 -5.59 10.97
C THR A 41 18.64 -5.92 10.24
N SER A 42 19.47 -4.90 10.00
CA SER A 42 20.83 -5.08 9.47
C SER A 42 21.72 -5.96 10.34
N THR A 43 21.42 -6.05 11.64
CA THR A 43 22.12 -6.93 12.61
C THR A 43 21.58 -8.36 12.64
N GLY A 44 20.55 -8.67 11.85
CA GLY A 44 19.93 -10.00 11.79
C GLY A 44 18.83 -10.27 12.81
N THR A 45 18.42 -9.26 13.58
CA THR A 45 17.31 -9.39 14.54
C THR A 45 15.98 -9.42 13.79
N VAL A 46 15.14 -10.42 14.04
CA VAL A 46 13.81 -10.49 13.43
C VAL A 46 12.88 -9.47 14.08
N LEU A 47 12.24 -8.62 13.27
CA LEU A 47 11.25 -7.64 13.73
C LEU A 47 9.83 -8.23 13.70
N PHE A 48 9.46 -8.83 12.57
CA PHE A 48 8.17 -9.50 12.41
C PHE A 48 8.21 -10.54 11.28
N THR A 49 7.26 -11.47 11.32
CA THR A 49 7.10 -12.61 10.43
C THR A 49 5.86 -12.49 9.56
N GLU A 50 5.78 -13.28 8.49
CA GLU A 50 4.58 -13.38 7.65
C GLU A 50 3.31 -13.68 8.47
N LYS A 51 3.44 -14.52 9.51
CA LYS A 51 2.34 -14.89 10.39
C LYS A 51 1.82 -13.69 11.16
N GLU A 52 2.72 -12.89 11.75
CA GLU A 52 2.34 -11.70 12.52
C GLU A 52 1.71 -10.63 11.63
N ILE A 53 2.16 -10.48 10.38
CA ILE A 53 1.52 -9.58 9.40
C ILE A 53 0.07 -10.02 9.13
N LYS A 54 -0.15 -11.31 8.88
CA LYS A 54 -1.48 -11.88 8.63
C LYS A 54 -2.39 -11.79 9.86
N GLU A 55 -1.84 -12.00 11.04
CA GLU A 55 -2.58 -11.82 12.30
C GLU A 55 -2.96 -10.36 12.51
N GLY A 56 -2.06 -9.41 12.23
CA GLY A 56 -2.36 -7.97 12.24
C GLY A 56 -3.49 -7.60 11.28
N GLN A 57 -3.51 -8.20 10.08
CA GLN A 57 -4.61 -8.01 9.13
C GLN A 57 -5.95 -8.51 9.69
N ASN A 58 -5.98 -9.67 10.36
CA ASN A 58 -7.20 -10.18 11.00
C ASN A 58 -7.66 -9.28 12.14
N VAL A 59 -6.72 -8.75 12.94
CA VAL A 59 -7.02 -7.79 14.00
C VAL A 59 -7.63 -6.52 13.42
N TRP A 60 -7.04 -5.96 12.36
CA TRP A 60 -7.60 -4.78 11.66
C TRP A 60 -9.03 -5.03 11.15
N GLN A 61 -9.29 -6.19 10.54
CA GLN A 61 -10.64 -6.57 10.11
C GLN A 61 -11.60 -6.65 11.30
N SER A 62 -11.17 -7.22 12.44
CA SER A 62 -12.01 -7.35 13.64
C SER A 62 -12.37 -6.02 14.31
N MET A 63 -11.53 -4.98 14.13
CA MET A 63 -11.76 -3.64 14.69
C MET A 63 -12.68 -2.77 13.82
N GLY A 64 -13.20 -3.30 12.70
CA GLY A 64 -14.08 -2.59 11.76
C GLY A 64 -13.45 -2.35 10.38
N GLY A 65 -12.15 -2.63 10.22
CA GLY A 65 -11.48 -2.62 8.93
C GLY A 65 -11.64 -1.31 8.15
N GLN A 66 -12.24 -1.42 6.97
CA GLN A 66 -12.51 -0.29 6.06
C GLN A 66 -13.62 0.65 6.54
N GLU A 67 -14.38 0.31 7.57
CA GLU A 67 -15.43 1.19 8.11
C GLU A 67 -14.85 2.27 9.05
N VAL A 68 -13.62 2.07 9.55
CA VAL A 68 -12.97 3.01 10.46
C VAL A 68 -12.17 4.06 9.69
N GLY A 69 -11.40 3.63 8.70
CA GLY A 69 -10.56 4.47 7.83
C GLY A 69 -10.25 3.73 6.54
N SER A 70 -9.19 4.15 5.84
CA SER A 70 -8.81 3.54 4.56
C SER A 70 -7.43 2.89 4.59
N ILE A 71 -7.25 1.90 3.71
CA ILE A 71 -5.96 1.29 3.37
C ILE A 71 -5.87 1.29 1.84
N TRP A 72 -4.77 1.80 1.29
CA TRP A 72 -4.60 1.98 -0.16
C TRP A 72 -5.76 2.75 -0.81
N GLY A 73 -6.29 3.75 -0.12
CA GLY A 73 -7.41 4.57 -0.58
C GLY A 73 -8.78 3.90 -0.54
N HIS A 74 -8.88 2.65 -0.07
CA HIS A 74 -10.14 1.93 0.04
C HIS A 74 -10.61 1.90 1.50
N GLY A 75 -11.74 2.56 1.78
CA GLY A 75 -12.42 2.54 3.08
C GLY A 75 -13.13 3.85 3.38
N ALA A 76 -13.40 4.08 4.66
CA ALA A 76 -14.09 5.26 5.16
C ALA A 76 -13.17 6.49 5.19
N TYR A 77 -13.79 7.67 5.18
CA TYR A 77 -13.10 8.96 5.16
C TYR A 77 -13.09 9.68 6.52
N VAL A 78 -13.47 8.99 7.60
CA VAL A 78 -13.52 9.58 8.95
C VAL A 78 -12.13 9.58 9.58
N ALA A 79 -11.46 8.42 9.60
CA ALA A 79 -10.05 8.31 9.95
C ALA A 79 -9.15 8.50 8.70
N PRO A 80 -7.84 8.78 8.86
CA PRO A 80 -6.94 8.89 7.71
C PRO A 80 -6.79 7.56 6.95
N ASP A 81 -6.14 7.64 5.79
CA ASP A 81 -5.58 6.44 5.16
C ASP A 81 -4.35 6.00 5.97
N TRP A 82 -4.42 4.80 6.54
CA TRP A 82 -3.39 4.29 7.45
C TRP A 82 -2.05 4.07 6.75
N ASN A 83 -2.06 3.71 5.46
CA ASN A 83 -0.82 3.51 4.70
C ASN A 83 -0.15 4.85 4.41
N ALA A 84 -0.91 5.87 4.03
CA ALA A 84 -0.39 7.22 3.81
C ALA A 84 0.13 7.86 5.11
N ASP A 85 -0.64 7.77 6.21
CA ASP A 85 -0.23 8.34 7.50
C ASP A 85 1.00 7.63 8.07
N TRP A 86 1.05 6.28 8.01
CA TRP A 86 2.22 5.53 8.44
C TRP A 86 3.47 5.87 7.61
N LEU A 87 3.35 5.85 6.28
CA LEU A 87 4.47 6.15 5.38
C LEU A 87 5.01 7.56 5.60
N HIS A 88 4.12 8.54 5.80
CA HIS A 88 4.54 9.91 6.09
C HIS A 88 5.27 10.02 7.42
N ARG A 89 4.74 9.40 8.50
CA ARG A 89 5.39 9.43 9.82
C ARG A 89 6.76 8.73 9.81
N GLU A 90 6.86 7.60 9.11
CA GLU A 90 8.11 6.87 8.95
C GLU A 90 9.14 7.71 8.18
N ALA A 91 8.75 8.31 7.06
CA ALA A 91 9.62 9.20 6.29
C ALA A 91 10.09 10.40 7.13
N MET A 92 9.19 11.06 7.87
CA MET A 92 9.56 12.17 8.76
C MET A 92 10.49 11.73 9.89
N TRP A 93 10.32 10.50 10.41
CA TRP A 93 11.23 9.95 11.41
C TRP A 93 12.63 9.71 10.84
N ILE A 94 12.72 9.14 9.63
CA ILE A 94 14.00 8.92 8.92
C ILE A 94 14.69 10.27 8.63
N LEU A 95 13.95 11.24 8.08
CA LEU A 95 14.49 12.56 7.76
C LEU A 95 15.01 13.30 9.00
N ASN A 96 14.26 13.26 10.10
CA ASN A 96 14.73 13.84 11.37
C ASN A 96 15.97 13.14 11.91
N LYS A 97 16.09 11.82 11.73
CA LYS A 97 17.30 11.08 12.09
C LYS A 97 18.50 11.55 11.26
N TYR A 98 18.34 11.66 9.94
CA TYR A 98 19.43 12.15 9.07
C TYR A 98 19.80 13.60 9.37
N ALA A 99 18.82 14.47 9.61
CA ALA A 99 19.07 15.86 9.99
C ALA A 99 19.85 15.97 11.31
N ALA A 100 19.48 15.16 12.30
CA ALA A 100 20.18 15.11 13.58
C ALA A 100 21.61 14.57 13.43
N ASP A 101 21.79 13.48 12.68
CA ASP A 101 23.09 12.84 12.48
C ASP A 101 24.07 13.72 11.66
N GLN A 102 23.58 14.46 10.66
CA GLN A 102 24.42 15.29 9.78
C GLN A 102 24.60 16.74 10.27
N PHE A 103 23.57 17.34 10.85
CA PHE A 103 23.52 18.78 11.13
C PHE A 103 23.20 19.14 12.59
N GLY A 104 22.87 18.15 13.44
CA GLY A 104 22.54 18.36 14.85
C GLY A 104 21.25 19.16 15.07
N LYS A 105 20.34 19.19 14.09
CA LYS A 105 19.08 19.93 14.12
C LYS A 105 17.91 19.05 13.69
N SER A 106 16.69 19.48 13.99
CA SER A 106 15.50 18.84 13.42
C SER A 106 15.38 19.15 11.92
N TYR A 107 14.70 18.28 11.17
CA TYR A 107 14.52 18.44 9.73
C TYR A 107 13.82 19.76 9.38
N ASP A 108 12.87 20.19 10.21
CA ASP A 108 12.08 21.40 9.99
C ASP A 108 12.90 22.70 10.17
N GLU A 109 14.04 22.63 10.86
CA GLU A 109 14.94 23.76 11.12
C GLU A 109 16.06 23.90 10.08
N LEU A 110 16.14 22.98 9.12
CA LEU A 110 17.12 23.02 8.03
C LEU A 110 16.73 24.06 6.97
N ASP A 111 17.74 24.62 6.31
CA ASP A 111 17.55 25.35 5.06
C ASP A 111 17.25 24.39 3.91
N GLU A 112 16.64 24.90 2.84
CA GLU A 112 16.15 24.08 1.73
C GLU A 112 17.25 23.25 1.05
N GLU A 113 18.50 23.74 1.03
CA GLU A 113 19.64 22.98 0.49
C GLU A 113 19.98 21.76 1.36
N LYS A 114 19.98 21.90 2.69
CA LYS A 114 20.25 20.77 3.60
C LYS A 114 19.08 19.79 3.65
N LYS A 115 17.84 20.28 3.52
CA LYS A 115 16.66 19.40 3.39
C LYS A 115 16.77 18.48 2.18
N GLN A 116 17.09 19.04 1.01
CA GLN A 116 17.31 18.27 -0.21
C GLN A 116 18.44 17.23 -0.06
N CYS A 117 19.47 17.53 0.73
CA CYS A 117 20.51 16.55 1.03
C CYS A 117 19.92 15.34 1.78
N CYS A 118 19.13 15.58 2.83
CA CYS A 118 18.49 14.50 3.60
C CYS A 118 17.42 13.73 2.82
N GLU A 119 16.72 14.35 1.86
CA GLU A 119 15.69 13.68 1.04
C GLU A 119 16.28 12.79 -0.07
N ARG A 120 17.55 12.97 -0.42
CA ARG A 120 18.21 12.23 -1.50
C ARG A 120 18.87 10.93 -1.04
N ASP A 121 19.21 10.84 0.24
CA ASP A 121 19.87 9.67 0.86
C ASP A 121 18.85 8.61 1.28
#